data_AF-A0A5J4NET0-F1
#
_entry.id   AF-A0A5J4NET0-F1
#
_cell.length_a   1.000
_cell.length_b   1.000
_cell.length_c   1.000
_cell.angle_alpha   90.00
_cell.angle_beta   90.00
_cell.angle_gamma   90.00
#
_symmetry.space_group_name_H-M   'P 1'
#
loop_
_entity.id
_entity.type
_entity.pdbx_description
1 polymer ?
#
loop_
_entity_poly.entity_id
_entity_poly.type
_entity_poly.pdbx_seq_one_letter_code
_entity_poly.pdbx_strand_id
1 'polypeptide(L)'
;MFIQGRVVQPYERHKESRIRLRWGIGRLIADLKTTPIVLPIWHCGLDQLNPSELPSTLKTLACILGKPRRLTISVGEPIDLTHTRKELIHDFPNAFRSKDLRPLIHARLTETVQAALYKLKSTTEKEHQIRMISGVSR
;
A
#
# COMPACT_ATOMS: atom_id res chain seq x y z
N MET A 1 -8.67 -3.26 -0.81
CA MET A 1 -8.88 -2.33 0.32
C MET A 1 -7.77 -1.29 0.33
N PHE A 2 -8.09 0.01 0.53
CA PHE A 2 -7.07 1.07 0.67
C PHE A 2 -6.70 1.26 2.15
N ILE A 3 -5.67 0.55 2.60
CA ILE A 3 -5.28 0.43 4.02
C ILE A 3 -4.62 1.69 4.64
N GLN A 4 -4.28 2.68 3.80
CA GLN A 4 -3.92 4.04 4.23
C GLN A 4 -5.15 4.90 4.55
N GLY A 5 -6.31 4.55 3.96
CA GLY A 5 -7.63 5.21 4.08
C GLY A 5 -7.64 6.73 3.88
N ARG A 6 -6.59 7.24 3.23
CA ARG A 6 -6.52 8.56 2.61
C ARG A 6 -5.55 8.48 1.44
N VAL A 7 -5.64 9.45 0.55
CA VAL A 7 -4.64 9.66 -0.49
C VAL A 7 -3.41 10.32 0.15
N VAL A 8 -2.23 9.78 -0.14
CA VAL A 8 -0.95 10.39 0.24
C VAL A 8 -0.67 11.52 -0.75
N GLN A 9 -0.54 12.75 -0.24
CA GLN A 9 -0.34 13.90 -1.09
C GLN A 9 1.10 13.95 -1.63
N PRO A 10 1.34 14.62 -2.79
CA PRO A 10 2.67 14.68 -3.40
C PRO A 10 3.77 15.17 -2.43
N TYR A 11 3.46 16.18 -1.61
CA TYR A 11 4.40 16.74 -0.63
C TYR A 11 4.72 15.79 0.53
N GLU A 12 3.92 14.75 0.78
CA GLU A 12 4.13 13.76 1.85
C GLU A 12 4.88 12.51 1.38
N ARG A 13 5.03 12.29 0.06
CA ARG A 13 5.57 11.04 -0.50
C ARG A 13 6.94 10.64 0.05
N HIS A 14 7.81 11.62 0.31
CA HIS A 14 9.15 11.39 0.87
C HIS A 14 9.11 10.73 2.26
N LYS A 15 8.00 10.85 2.99
CA LYS A 15 7.76 10.24 4.31
C LYS A 15 6.88 9.00 4.25
N GLU A 16 6.30 8.67 3.09
CA GLU A 16 5.26 7.64 2.98
C GLU A 16 5.74 6.25 3.42
N SER A 17 6.99 5.88 3.16
CA SER A 17 7.56 4.60 3.64
C SER A 17 7.63 4.49 5.17
N ARG A 18 7.50 5.61 5.90
CA ARG A 18 7.45 5.67 7.36
C ARG A 18 6.02 5.79 7.89
N ILE A 19 5.03 5.98 7.02
CA ILE A 19 3.62 6.06 7.44
C ILE A 19 3.13 4.65 7.75
N ARG A 20 2.77 4.42 9.02
CA ARG A 20 2.15 3.16 9.43
C ARG A 20 0.77 3.00 8.78
N LEU A 21 0.44 1.80 8.31
CA LEU A 21 -0.92 1.45 7.90
C LEU A 21 -1.87 1.50 9.11
N ARG A 22 -3.03 2.16 8.98
CA ARG A 22 -3.93 2.43 10.13
C ARG A 22 -5.31 1.78 10.01
N TRP A 23 -5.76 1.39 8.82
CA TRP A 23 -7.16 1.00 8.57
C TRP A 23 -7.46 -0.48 8.81
N GLY A 24 -7.01 -1.00 9.96
CA GLY A 24 -7.54 -2.23 10.52
C GLY A 24 -7.21 -3.52 9.75
N ILE A 25 -6.25 -3.52 8.82
CA ILE A 25 -5.87 -4.74 8.08
C ILE A 25 -5.45 -5.87 9.02
N GLY A 26 -4.61 -5.59 10.03
CA GLY A 26 -4.22 -6.59 11.02
C GLY A 26 -5.38 -7.09 11.88
N ARG A 27 -6.35 -6.22 12.20
CA ARG A 27 -7.59 -6.62 12.88
C ARG A 27 -8.45 -7.51 11.98
N LEU A 28 -8.62 -7.12 10.73
CA LEU A 28 -9.40 -7.88 9.74
C LEU A 28 -8.82 -9.28 9.58
N ILE A 29 -7.50 -9.42 9.45
CA ILE A 29 -6.84 -10.73 9.38
C ILE A 29 -7.05 -11.54 10.67
N ALA A 30 -6.91 -10.89 11.84
CA ALA A 30 -7.03 -11.56 13.13
C ALA A 30 -8.44 -12.10 13.42
N ASP A 31 -9.45 -11.30 13.10
CA ASP A 31 -10.86 -11.56 13.41
C ASP A 31 -11.51 -12.56 12.43
N LEU A 32 -10.89 -12.84 11.28
CA LEU A 32 -11.40 -13.79 10.30
C LEU A 32 -11.31 -15.25 10.81
N LYS A 33 -12.33 -16.05 10.50
CA LYS A 33 -12.32 -17.49 10.79
C LYS A 33 -11.18 -18.19 10.04
N THR A 34 -11.14 -17.99 8.73
CA THR A 34 -10.11 -18.50 7.84
C THR A 34 -9.08 -17.42 7.54
N THR A 35 -7.80 -17.74 7.66
CA THR A 35 -6.72 -16.79 7.36
C THR A 35 -6.74 -16.44 5.86
N PRO A 36 -6.82 -15.16 5.47
CA PRO A 36 -6.87 -14.77 4.08
C PRO A 36 -5.49 -14.77 3.43
N ILE A 37 -5.47 -14.92 2.11
CA ILE A 37 -4.31 -14.57 1.27
C ILE A 37 -4.38 -13.07 0.98
N VAL A 38 -3.29 -12.34 1.21
CA VAL A 38 -3.21 -10.90 0.95
C VAL A 38 -2.36 -10.63 -0.29
N LEU A 39 -2.93 -9.99 -1.31
CA LEU A 39 -2.22 -9.62 -2.53
C LEU A 39 -1.83 -8.12 -2.50
N PRO A 40 -0.54 -7.78 -2.34
CA PRO A 40 -0.10 -6.40 -2.35
C PRO A 40 -0.13 -5.84 -3.78
N ILE A 41 -0.70 -4.65 -3.94
CA ILE A 41 -0.74 -3.91 -5.21
C ILE A 41 -0.21 -2.51 -4.94
N TRP A 42 0.72 -2.05 -5.77
CA TRP A 42 1.25 -0.69 -5.73
C TRP A 42 1.07 -0.01 -7.08
N HIS A 43 0.81 1.30 -7.07
CA HIS A 43 0.67 2.08 -8.30
C HIS A 43 1.44 3.41 -8.23
N CYS A 44 1.93 3.87 -9.39
CA CYS A 44 2.61 5.14 -9.57
C CYS A 44 2.00 5.91 -10.74
N GLY A 45 1.88 7.24 -10.62
CA GLY A 45 1.39 8.13 -11.67
C GLY A 45 -0.13 8.31 -11.74
N LEU A 46 -0.89 7.68 -10.84
CA LEU A 46 -2.35 7.85 -10.78
C LEU A 46 -2.75 9.28 -10.36
N ASP A 47 -1.96 9.91 -9.49
CA ASP A 47 -2.11 11.31 -9.07
C ASP A 47 -1.92 12.29 -10.23
N GLN A 48 -1.09 11.92 -11.21
CA GLN A 48 -0.96 12.69 -12.44
C GLN A 48 -2.23 12.53 -13.29
N LEU A 49 -2.81 11.34 -13.39
CA LEU A 49 -4.03 11.13 -14.17
C LEU A 49 -5.27 11.76 -13.53
N ASN A 50 -5.37 11.72 -12.21
CA ASN A 50 -6.49 12.25 -11.44
C ASN A 50 -5.99 13.07 -10.23
N PRO A 51 -5.58 14.34 -10.45
CA PRO A 51 -5.05 15.19 -9.39
C PRO A 51 -6.09 15.43 -8.28
N SER A 52 -5.67 15.41 -7.02
CA SER A 52 -6.56 15.69 -5.88
C SER A 52 -6.80 17.20 -5.65
N GLU A 53 -6.03 18.08 -6.30
CA GLU A 53 -6.22 19.53 -6.22
C GLU A 53 -7.31 19.99 -7.20
N LEU A 54 -7.98 21.12 -6.88
CA LEU A 54 -9.00 21.67 -7.77
C LEU A 54 -8.45 21.90 -9.18
N PRO A 55 -9.18 21.48 -10.22
CA PRO A 55 -8.75 21.65 -11.60
C PRO A 55 -8.79 23.13 -11.96
N SER A 56 -7.63 23.73 -12.22
CA SER A 56 -7.58 25.00 -12.93
C SER A 56 -7.74 24.76 -14.43
N THR A 57 -8.24 25.76 -15.15
CA THR A 57 -8.39 25.71 -16.62
C THR A 57 -7.07 25.34 -17.30
N LEU A 58 -5.96 25.91 -16.82
CA LEU A 58 -4.61 25.63 -17.31
C LEU A 58 -4.16 24.18 -17.04
N LYS A 59 -4.41 23.64 -15.83
CA LYS A 59 -4.06 22.26 -15.49
C LYS A 59 -4.86 21.25 -16.32
N THR A 60 -6.12 21.57 -16.59
CA THR A 60 -7.02 20.75 -17.40
C THR A 60 -6.58 20.74 -18.87
N LEU A 61 -6.28 21.91 -19.44
CA LEU A 61 -5.74 22.02 -20.79
C LEU A 61 -4.38 21.32 -20.92
N ALA A 62 -3.50 21.46 -19.93
CA ALA A 62 -2.21 20.74 -19.91
C ALA A 62 -2.38 19.21 -19.74
N CYS A 63 -3.50 18.74 -19.18
CA CYS A 63 -3.83 17.32 -19.16
C CYS A 63 -4.22 16.80 -20.55
N ILE A 64 -5.04 17.58 -21.27
CA ILE A 64 -5.60 17.19 -22.57
C ILE A 64 -4.57 17.35 -23.70
N LEU A 65 -3.81 18.44 -23.68
CA LEU A 65 -2.88 18.83 -24.76
C LEU A 65 -1.41 18.52 -24.42
N GLY A 66 -1.13 18.04 -23.21
CA GLY A 66 0.22 17.82 -22.72
C GLY A 66 0.82 16.47 -23.10
N LYS A 67 1.97 16.16 -22.50
CA LYS A 67 2.67 14.88 -22.72
C LYS A 67 1.85 13.71 -22.20
N PRO A 68 1.93 12.52 -22.83
CA PRO A 68 1.31 11.30 -22.34
C PRO A 68 1.70 11.02 -20.88
N ARG A 69 0.68 10.91 -20.02
CA ARG A 69 0.87 10.51 -18.61
C ARG A 69 0.99 9.00 -18.54
N ARG A 70 1.83 8.50 -17.63
CA ARG A 70 2.08 7.06 -17.48
C ARG A 70 1.56 6.58 -16.13
N LEU A 71 0.79 5.49 -16.16
CA LEU A 71 0.43 4.71 -14.99
C LEU A 71 1.31 3.47 -14.94
N THR A 72 1.83 3.15 -13.77
CA THR A 72 2.54 1.90 -13.52
C THR A 72 1.89 1.21 -12.35
N ILE A 73 1.49 -0.04 -12.53
CA ILE A 73 0.89 -0.87 -11.50
C ILE A 73 1.76 -2.12 -11.38
N SER A 74 2.12 -2.45 -10.16
CA SER A 74 2.80 -3.71 -9.85
C SER A 74 1.96 -4.51 -8.88
N VAL A 75 1.89 -5.81 -9.14
CA VAL A 75 1.28 -6.79 -8.27
C VAL A 75 2.43 -7.57 -7.64
N GLY A 76 2.48 -7.59 -6.31
CA GLY A 76 3.50 -8.35 -5.59
C GLY A 76 3.06 -9.78 -5.32
N GLU A 77 3.95 -10.53 -4.69
CA GLU A 77 3.69 -11.93 -4.33
C GLU A 77 2.52 -12.06 -3.35
N PRO A 78 1.66 -13.09 -3.51
CA PRO A 78 0.63 -13.41 -2.53
C PRO A 78 1.25 -13.70 -1.15
N ILE A 79 0.69 -13.09 -0.11
CA ILE A 79 1.14 -13.25 1.28
C ILE A 79 0.19 -14.23 1.97
N ASP A 80 0.68 -15.42 2.30
CA ASP A 80 -0.02 -16.35 3.20
C ASP A 80 0.37 -16.06 4.65
N LEU A 81 -0.61 -15.61 5.43
CA LEU A 81 -0.43 -15.24 6.84
C LEU A 81 -0.72 -16.41 7.78
N THR A 82 -1.01 -17.61 7.26
CA THR A 82 -1.38 -18.78 8.06
C THR A 82 -0.28 -19.15 9.05
N HIS A 83 0.98 -19.12 8.61
CA HIS A 83 2.12 -19.43 9.46
C HIS A 83 2.30 -18.37 10.56
N THR A 84 2.37 -17.09 10.18
CA THR A 84 2.49 -15.97 11.15
C THR A 84 1.36 -15.96 12.16
N ARG A 85 0.13 -16.27 11.75
CA ARG A 85 -1.00 -16.37 12.68
C ARG A 85 -0.83 -17.53 13.65
N LYS A 86 -0.38 -18.71 13.19
CA LYS A 86 -0.13 -19.87 14.05
C LYS A 86 0.98 -19.60 15.07
N GLU A 87 2.07 -18.98 14.65
CA GLU A 87 3.16 -18.54 15.54
C GLU A 87 2.62 -17.60 16.62
N LEU A 88 1.83 -16.59 16.24
CA LEU A 88 1.24 -15.66 17.19
C LEU A 88 0.27 -16.31 18.19
N ILE A 89 -0.46 -17.35 17.77
CA ILE A 89 -1.32 -18.14 18.66
C ILE A 89 -0.49 -18.97 19.64
N HIS A 90 0.61 -19.54 19.16
CA HIS A 90 1.53 -20.35 19.95
C HIS A 90 2.26 -19.51 21.01
N ASP A 91 2.85 -18.39 20.60
CA ASP A 91 3.66 -17.52 21.47
C ASP A 91 2.79 -16.79 22.51
N PHE A 92 1.52 -16.53 22.15
CA PHE A 92 0.57 -15.86 23.04
C PHE A 92 -0.76 -16.63 23.10
N PRO A 93 -0.80 -17.73 23.89
CA PRO A 93 -2.03 -18.46 24.13
C PRO A 93 -3.10 -17.52 24.70
N ASN A 94 -4.31 -17.55 24.13
CA ASN A 94 -5.43 -16.64 24.46
C ASN A 94 -5.30 -15.18 23.98
N ALA A 95 -4.25 -14.76 23.26
CA ALA A 95 -4.09 -13.37 22.82
C ALA A 95 -5.24 -12.83 21.96
N PHE A 96 -5.86 -13.70 21.15
CA PHE A 96 -7.01 -13.33 20.32
C PHE A 96 -8.30 -13.12 21.15
N ARG A 97 -8.38 -13.65 22.37
CA ARG A 97 -9.50 -13.44 23.31
C ARG A 97 -9.22 -12.32 24.29
N SER A 98 -7.97 -12.17 24.71
CA SER A 98 -7.53 -11.09 25.61
C SER A 98 -7.73 -9.72 24.96
N LYS A 99 -8.31 -8.77 25.70
CA LYS A 99 -8.51 -7.40 25.21
C LYS A 99 -7.18 -6.65 25.13
N ASP A 100 -6.24 -7.00 26.00
CA ASP A 100 -4.96 -6.28 26.15
C ASP A 100 -3.91 -6.72 25.13
N LEU A 101 -3.96 -7.98 24.69
CA LEU A 101 -3.00 -8.54 23.72
C LEU A 101 -3.43 -8.37 22.25
N ARG A 102 -4.73 -8.16 21.98
CA ARG A 102 -5.23 -7.96 20.61
C ARG A 102 -4.53 -6.84 19.83
N PRO A 103 -4.26 -5.65 20.42
CA PRO A 103 -3.52 -4.59 19.73
C PRO A 103 -2.13 -5.02 19.25
N LEU A 104 -1.42 -5.85 20.04
CA LEU A 104 -0.11 -6.38 19.68
C LEU A 104 -0.20 -7.30 18.46
N ILE A 105 -1.16 -8.23 18.47
CA ILE A 105 -1.43 -9.13 17.34
C ILE A 105 -1.77 -8.34 16.07
N HIS A 106 -2.66 -7.35 16.19
CA HIS A 106 -3.03 -6.50 15.06
C HIS A 106 -1.83 -5.72 14.52
N ALA A 107 -0.98 -5.20 15.40
CA ALA A 107 0.22 -4.49 15.01
C ALA A 107 1.16 -5.41 14.22
N ARG A 108 1.41 -6.63 14.72
CA ARG A 108 2.32 -7.57 14.07
C ARG A 108 1.84 -8.01 12.69
N LEU A 109 0.56 -8.34 12.55
CA LEU A 109 -0.04 -8.67 11.24
C LEU A 109 0.01 -7.48 10.28
N THR A 110 -0.23 -6.27 10.80
CA THR A 110 -0.15 -5.04 10.00
C THR A 110 1.28 -4.80 9.51
N GLU A 111 2.29 -5.02 10.35
CA GLU A 111 3.70 -4.89 10.00
C GLU A 111 4.13 -5.85 8.90
N THR A 112 3.70 -7.12 8.96
CA THR A 112 3.99 -8.10 7.91
C THR A 112 3.48 -7.65 6.54
N VAL A 113 2.23 -7.20 6.48
CA VAL A 113 1.63 -6.69 5.25
C VAL A 113 2.31 -5.39 4.79
N GLN A 114 2.62 -4.50 5.72
CA GLN A 114 3.30 -3.23 5.42
C GLN A 114 4.69 -3.46 4.82
N ALA A 115 5.46 -4.39 5.36
CA ALA A 115 6.81 -4.67 4.89
C ALA A 115 6.78 -5.17 3.43
N ALA A 116 5.88 -6.09 3.12
CA ALA A 116 5.69 -6.58 1.75
C ALA A 116 5.26 -5.47 0.79
N LEU A 117 4.29 -4.64 1.19
CA LEU A 117 3.81 -3.52 0.38
C LEU A 117 4.91 -2.48 0.11
N TYR A 118 5.71 -2.13 1.11
CA TYR A 118 6.79 -1.14 0.94
C TYR A 118 8.03 -1.70 0.24
N LYS A 119 8.25 -3.01 0.28
CA LYS A 119 9.20 -3.67 -0.62
C LYS A 119 8.75 -3.51 -2.08
N LEU A 120 7.48 -3.80 -2.37
CA LEU A 120 6.89 -3.63 -3.70
C LEU A 120 6.89 -2.17 -4.16
N LYS A 121 6.63 -1.22 -3.26
CA LYS A 121 6.75 0.22 -3.54
C LYS A 121 8.12 0.55 -4.13
N SER A 122 9.21 0.15 -3.46
CA SER A 122 10.56 0.54 -3.87
C SER A 122 10.92 0.06 -5.27
N THR A 123 10.53 -1.16 -5.65
CA THR A 123 10.78 -1.70 -7.00
C THR A 123 9.90 -0.99 -8.02
N THR A 124 8.62 -0.79 -7.72
CA THR A 124 7.66 -0.15 -8.62
C THR A 124 8.02 1.30 -8.93
N GLU A 125 8.46 2.07 -7.94
CA GLU A 125 8.88 3.46 -8.13
C GLU A 125 10.14 3.56 -8.99
N LYS A 126 11.11 2.64 -8.81
CA LYS A 126 12.31 2.57 -9.66
C LYS A 126 11.94 2.25 -11.11
N GLU A 127 11.10 1.23 -11.33
CA GLU A 127 10.63 0.87 -12.67
C GLU A 127 9.86 2.00 -13.33
N HIS A 128 8.97 2.66 -12.58
CA HIS A 128 8.21 3.80 -13.06
C HIS A 128 9.16 4.92 -13.53
N GLN A 129 10.19 5.25 -12.74
CA GLN A 129 11.16 6.28 -13.11
C GLN A 129 11.95 5.91 -14.37
N ILE A 130 12.39 4.66 -14.50
CA ILE A 130 13.08 4.16 -15.71
C ILE A 130 12.18 4.27 -16.94
N ARG A 131 10.90 3.88 -16.80
CA ARG A 131 9.91 3.99 -17.88
C ARG A 131 9.68 5.45 -18.25
N MET A 132 9.58 6.34 -17.28
CA MET A 132 9.44 7.79 -17.52
C MET A 132 10.60 8.36 -18.33
N ILE A 133 11.85 7.97 -18.05
CA ILE A 133 13.03 8.44 -18.80
C ILE A 133 13.06 7.84 -20.21
N SER A 134 12.90 6.53 -20.34
CA SER A 134 12.94 5.82 -21.64
C SER A 134 11.80 6.20 -22.60
N GLY A 135 10.66 6.64 -22.06
CA GLY A 135 9.51 7.11 -22.85
C GLY A 135 9.64 8.53 -23.41
N VAL A 136 10.68 9.29 -23.05
CA VAL A 136 10.91 10.66 -23.53
C VAL A 136 11.72 10.69 -24.83
N SER A 137 12.29 9.55 -25.26
CA SER A 137 13.12 9.42 -26.47
C SER A 137 12.36 8.94 -27.72
N ARG A 138 11.02 9.05 -27.76
CA ARG A 138 10.21 8.73 -28.95
C ARG A 138 9.32 9.89 -29.33
#